data_AF-A0A5B0FED6-F1
#
_entry.id   AF-A0A5B0FED6-F1
#
_cell.length_a   1.000
_cell.length_b   1.000
_cell.length_c   1.000
_cell.angle_alpha   90.00
_cell.angle_beta   90.00
_cell.angle_gamma   90.00
#
_symmetry.space_group_name_H-M   'P 1'
#
loop_
_entity.id
_entity.type
_entity.pdbx_description
1 polymer ?
#
loop_
_entity_poly.entity_id
_entity_poly.type
_entity_poly.pdbx_seq_one_letter_code
_entity_poly.pdbx_strand_id
1 'polypeptide(L)'
;MKLSKTLIDTAGKSLSRDTETDVDKYILHTDAFDEYRKNHLEPLSKTTIELQQWLAQFGKEYFIAQRLKRKPQILRKLRRFSARLSQLQDIGGTRVIVEQNKDVDELVNFLKERFETRTDLKLVKLTDYRGDGREDSGYRAYHLILEREGYRMELQIRSKIQHYWAETIERTSVIYGYHLKELEGDPSVIHYFKRLSDLFYEIEAGRTPSAQLKTKIEELRIRSEEIIQAADEKNVFSSFVNEGVTKDLERKENSSGSSGLNYWIFVFNWNIGSFVVWDLITNDPDGAIRKYVEYENKYTSDNGFEVVLVGSSKVSTLRQTHSHYFGLNHADGPILEDLNSSIVGFSNAMDIDVGAREILRTLERRHFWGTKVVSLDTLKNHFCKGVITFDSSLQALTEKRLVLNSGYGISLNIKMKGVINKYVS
;
A
#
# COMPACT_ATOMS: atom_id res chain seq x y z
N MET A 1 14.77 -23.92 17.00
CA MET A 1 15.71 -23.60 18.10
C MET A 1 15.30 -22.26 18.68
N LYS A 2 15.22 -22.09 20.01
CA LYS A 2 14.83 -20.79 20.58
C LYS A 2 15.99 -19.81 20.39
N LEU A 3 15.81 -18.79 19.55
CA LEU A 3 16.83 -17.77 19.30
C LEU A 3 17.19 -17.04 20.60
N SER A 4 18.49 -16.82 20.83
CA SER A 4 18.93 -16.01 21.97
C SER A 4 18.71 -14.52 21.67
N LYS A 5 18.34 -13.75 22.70
CA LYS A 5 18.14 -12.29 22.57
C LYS A 5 19.39 -11.59 22.04
N THR A 6 20.57 -12.02 22.48
CA THR A 6 21.86 -11.49 22.02
C THR A 6 22.05 -11.72 20.52
N LEU A 7 21.72 -12.91 20.01
CA LEU A 7 21.83 -13.21 18.58
C LEU A 7 20.85 -12.35 17.77
N ILE A 8 19.60 -12.20 18.23
CA ILE A 8 18.58 -11.36 17.58
C ILE A 8 19.06 -9.90 17.46
N ASP A 9 19.56 -9.33 18.56
CA ASP A 9 20.01 -7.94 18.57
C ASP A 9 21.29 -7.74 17.75
N THR A 10 22.20 -8.72 17.76
CA THR A 10 23.43 -8.69 16.95
C THR A 10 23.10 -8.78 15.46
N ALA A 11 22.21 -9.70 15.07
CA ALA A 11 21.74 -9.83 13.70
C ALA A 11 21.12 -8.54 13.17
N GLY A 12 20.19 -7.93 13.94
CA GLY A 12 19.57 -6.67 13.55
C GLY A 12 20.58 -5.52 13.41
N LYS A 13 21.55 -5.41 14.31
CA LYS A 13 22.61 -4.39 14.24
C LYS A 13 23.53 -4.61 13.04
N SER A 14 23.95 -5.84 12.81
CA SER A 14 24.84 -6.24 11.72
C SER A 14 24.23 -5.93 10.36
N LEU A 15 23.01 -6.42 10.12
CA LEU A 15 22.31 -6.26 8.85
C LEU A 15 21.87 -4.82 8.59
N SER A 16 21.54 -4.04 9.65
CA SER A 16 21.11 -2.65 9.46
C SER A 16 22.25 -1.71 9.05
N ARG A 17 23.49 -2.03 9.41
CA ARG A 17 24.68 -1.21 9.09
C ARG A 17 25.45 -1.71 7.87
N ASP A 18 25.13 -2.90 7.38
CA ASP A 18 25.81 -3.53 6.25
C ASP A 18 27.34 -3.66 6.47
N THR A 19 27.72 -4.00 7.71
CA THR A 19 29.13 -4.03 8.15
C THR A 19 29.72 -5.44 8.19
N GLU A 20 28.93 -6.48 7.91
CA GLU A 20 29.40 -7.87 8.03
C GLU A 20 29.98 -8.35 6.72
N THR A 21 31.29 -8.63 6.74
CA THR A 21 32.05 -9.10 5.59
C THR A 21 32.29 -10.61 5.64
N ASP A 22 32.03 -11.24 6.79
CA ASP A 22 32.13 -12.69 6.98
C ASP A 22 30.85 -13.37 6.48
N VAL A 23 30.98 -14.25 5.49
CA VAL A 23 29.86 -14.91 4.82
C VAL A 23 29.05 -15.77 5.78
N ASP A 24 29.71 -16.54 6.65
CA ASP A 24 29.02 -17.45 7.58
C ASP A 24 28.25 -16.65 8.63
N LYS A 25 28.81 -15.54 9.12
CA LYS A 25 28.10 -14.63 10.02
C LYS A 25 26.95 -13.93 9.33
N TYR A 26 27.12 -13.51 8.07
CA TYR A 26 26.04 -12.88 7.30
C TYR A 26 24.85 -13.83 7.15
N ILE A 27 25.10 -15.10 6.80
CA ILE A 27 24.07 -16.13 6.71
C ILE A 27 23.40 -16.34 8.08
N LEU A 28 24.19 -16.55 9.14
CA LEU A 28 23.68 -16.74 10.49
C LEU A 28 22.80 -15.57 10.96
N HIS A 29 23.23 -14.33 10.72
CA HIS A 29 22.49 -13.14 11.09
C HIS A 29 21.21 -13.00 10.26
N THR A 30 21.26 -13.33 8.96
CA THR A 30 20.10 -13.34 8.07
C THR A 30 19.05 -14.34 8.56
N ASP A 31 19.46 -15.57 8.84
CA ASP A 31 18.58 -16.63 9.32
C ASP A 31 17.98 -16.28 10.69
N ALA A 32 18.80 -15.78 11.63
CA ALA A 32 18.31 -15.35 12.94
C ALA A 32 17.31 -14.20 12.85
N PHE A 33 17.54 -13.24 11.94
CA PHE A 33 16.62 -12.13 11.70
C PHE A 33 15.29 -12.64 11.13
N ASP A 34 15.34 -13.48 10.10
CA ASP A 34 14.14 -13.98 9.43
C ASP A 34 13.33 -14.89 10.34
N GLU A 35 13.99 -15.75 11.12
CA GLU A 35 13.34 -16.59 12.11
C GLU A 35 12.74 -15.75 13.26
N TYR A 36 13.40 -14.68 13.72
CA TYR A 36 12.81 -13.78 14.71
C TYR A 36 11.56 -13.06 14.17
N ARG A 37 11.64 -12.55 12.95
CA ARG A 37 10.49 -11.92 12.27
C ARG A 37 9.36 -12.92 12.03
N LYS A 38 9.69 -14.15 11.62
CA LYS A 38 8.76 -15.27 11.41
C LYS A 38 7.93 -15.54 12.66
N ASN A 39 8.60 -15.61 13.81
CA ASN A 39 7.96 -15.92 15.09
C ASN A 39 6.93 -14.88 15.57
N HIS A 40 6.81 -13.72 14.90
CA HIS A 40 5.73 -12.76 15.18
C HIS A 40 4.42 -13.08 14.45
N LEU A 41 4.44 -13.88 13.37
CA LEU A 41 3.25 -14.06 12.54
C LEU A 41 2.14 -14.83 13.25
N GLU A 42 2.46 -15.93 13.92
CA GLU A 42 1.44 -16.73 14.61
C GLU A 42 0.74 -15.94 15.74
N PRO A 43 1.46 -15.28 16.67
CA PRO A 43 0.83 -14.40 17.66
C PRO A 43 0.00 -13.29 17.03
N LEU A 44 0.48 -12.68 15.93
CA LEU A 44 -0.24 -11.64 15.18
C LEU A 44 -1.56 -12.19 14.61
N SER A 45 -1.54 -13.37 14.01
CA SER A 45 -2.73 -14.02 13.44
C SER A 45 -3.76 -14.37 14.50
N LYS A 46 -3.34 -14.95 15.63
CA LYS A 46 -4.22 -15.22 16.77
C LYS A 46 -4.88 -13.93 17.27
N THR A 47 -4.09 -12.87 17.43
CA THR A 47 -4.61 -11.56 17.86
C THR A 47 -5.60 -10.98 16.85
N THR A 48 -5.29 -11.03 15.54
CA THR A 48 -6.19 -10.50 14.51
C THR A 48 -7.52 -11.26 14.46
N ILE A 49 -7.51 -12.59 14.57
CA ILE A 49 -8.72 -13.41 14.63
C ILE A 49 -9.57 -13.05 15.85
N GLU A 50 -8.95 -12.88 17.01
CA GLU A 50 -9.66 -12.50 18.22
C GLU A 50 -10.23 -11.08 18.17
N LEU A 51 -9.46 -10.12 17.64
CA LEU A 51 -9.97 -8.77 17.37
C LEU A 51 -11.17 -8.82 16.42
N GLN A 52 -11.13 -9.65 15.37
CA GLN A 52 -12.28 -9.86 14.48
C GLN A 52 -13.51 -10.40 15.22
N GLN A 53 -13.33 -11.36 16.13
CA GLN A 53 -14.43 -11.90 16.94
C GLN A 53 -15.06 -10.82 17.83
N TRP A 54 -14.26 -9.94 18.42
CA TRP A 54 -14.79 -8.82 19.21
C TRP A 54 -15.48 -7.79 18.31
N LEU A 55 -14.85 -7.41 17.21
CA LEU A 55 -15.38 -6.43 16.26
C LEU A 55 -16.69 -6.87 15.61
N ALA A 56 -16.97 -8.17 15.51
CA ALA A 56 -18.27 -8.67 15.10
C ALA A 56 -19.42 -8.18 16.00
N GLN A 57 -19.14 -7.80 17.26
CA GLN A 57 -20.10 -7.24 18.21
C GLN A 57 -20.05 -5.71 18.31
N PHE A 58 -19.17 -5.04 17.55
CA PHE A 58 -19.00 -3.58 17.61
C PHE A 58 -20.20 -2.82 17.02
N GLY A 59 -20.93 -3.42 16.08
CA GLY A 59 -22.16 -2.85 15.53
C GLY A 59 -21.97 -1.74 14.48
N LYS A 60 -20.74 -1.53 14.01
CA LYS A 60 -20.40 -0.59 12.92
C LYS A 60 -19.55 -1.28 11.85
N GLU A 61 -19.57 -0.73 10.64
CA GLU A 61 -18.69 -1.20 9.56
C GLU A 61 -17.22 -0.98 9.90
N TYR A 62 -16.38 -1.96 9.59
CA TYR A 62 -14.95 -1.89 9.77
C TYR A 62 -14.22 -2.71 8.71
N PHE A 63 -12.97 -2.32 8.44
CA PHE A 63 -12.02 -3.13 7.68
C PHE A 63 -10.84 -3.48 8.58
N ILE A 64 -10.47 -4.76 8.64
CA ILE A 64 -9.32 -5.21 9.43
C ILE A 64 -8.39 -6.10 8.61
N ALA A 65 -7.11 -5.75 8.61
CA ALA A 65 -6.06 -6.58 8.03
C ALA A 65 -4.82 -6.54 8.90
N GLN A 66 -4.07 -7.64 8.91
CA GLN A 66 -2.74 -7.68 9.48
C GLN A 66 -1.67 -7.55 8.41
N ARG A 67 -0.52 -7.02 8.80
CA ARG A 67 0.66 -6.91 7.95
C ARG A 67 1.89 -7.29 8.75
N LEU A 68 2.74 -8.13 8.16
CA LEU A 68 4.08 -8.36 8.68
C LEU A 68 5.02 -7.31 8.08
N LYS A 69 5.84 -6.68 8.93
CA LYS A 69 6.75 -5.63 8.49
C LYS A 69 7.89 -6.20 7.65
N ARG A 70 8.21 -5.50 6.56
CA ARG A 70 9.22 -5.93 5.59
C ARG A 70 10.63 -5.80 6.15
N LYS A 71 11.53 -6.71 5.78
CA LYS A 71 12.95 -6.69 6.22
C LYS A 71 13.62 -5.33 5.94
N PRO A 72 13.55 -4.75 4.72
CA PRO A 72 14.16 -3.44 4.45
C PRO A 72 13.66 -2.32 5.37
N GLN A 73 12.36 -2.30 5.68
CA GLN A 73 11.77 -1.29 6.57
C GLN A 73 12.19 -1.47 8.03
N ILE A 74 12.36 -2.71 8.49
CA ILE A 74 12.89 -3.01 9.83
C ILE A 74 14.35 -2.54 9.92
N LEU A 75 15.20 -2.95 8.97
CA LEU A 75 16.62 -2.59 8.96
C LEU A 75 16.83 -1.07 8.91
N ARG A 76 16.06 -0.37 8.08
CA ARG A 76 16.08 1.11 8.03
C ARG A 76 15.66 1.75 9.35
N LYS A 77 14.62 1.22 10.01
CA LYS A 77 14.18 1.71 11.34
C LYS A 77 15.27 1.51 12.39
N LEU A 78 15.94 0.35 12.38
CA LEU A 78 17.07 0.08 13.29
C LEU A 78 18.23 1.05 13.06
N ARG A 79 18.55 1.35 11.79
CA ARG A 79 19.58 2.32 11.41
C ARG A 79 19.24 3.73 11.91
N ARG A 80 18.01 4.19 11.68
CA ARG A 80 17.58 5.56 12.01
C ARG A 80 17.51 5.84 13.51
N PHE A 81 17.01 4.88 14.29
CA PHE A 81 16.79 5.08 15.73
C PHE A 81 17.86 4.44 16.62
N SER A 82 18.86 3.76 16.04
CA SER A 82 19.85 2.96 16.78
C SER A 82 19.21 2.02 17.81
N ALA A 83 17.98 1.54 17.52
CA ALA A 83 17.23 0.65 18.38
C ALA A 83 17.73 -0.79 18.23
N ARG A 84 17.41 -1.64 19.21
CA ARG A 84 17.64 -3.09 19.12
C ARG A 84 16.45 -3.78 18.48
N LEU A 85 16.71 -4.84 17.70
CA LEU A 85 15.66 -5.60 17.03
C LEU A 85 14.64 -6.17 18.01
N SER A 86 15.10 -6.70 19.16
CA SER A 86 14.20 -7.23 20.19
C SER A 86 13.34 -6.17 20.91
N GLN A 87 13.57 -4.89 20.67
CA GLN A 87 12.79 -3.78 21.25
C GLN A 87 11.75 -3.21 20.28
N LEU A 88 11.78 -3.59 19.01
CA LEU A 88 10.78 -3.12 18.05
C LEU A 88 9.40 -3.69 18.40
N GLN A 89 8.39 -2.82 18.38
CA GLN A 89 7.01 -3.17 18.75
C GLN A 89 6.09 -3.34 17.53
N ASP A 90 6.58 -2.96 16.34
CA ASP A 90 5.83 -2.89 15.08
C ASP A 90 6.36 -3.89 14.05
N ILE A 91 6.85 -5.05 14.48
CA ILE A 91 7.23 -6.14 13.55
C ILE A 91 5.97 -6.79 12.96
N GLY A 92 5.00 -7.10 13.81
CA GLY A 92 3.64 -7.47 13.41
C GLY A 92 2.69 -6.32 13.73
N GLY A 93 1.80 -5.99 12.80
CA GLY A 93 0.80 -4.97 13.01
C GLY A 93 -0.57 -5.33 12.44
N THR A 94 -1.61 -4.87 13.11
CA THR A 94 -2.99 -4.99 12.67
C THR A 94 -3.55 -3.58 12.46
N ARG A 95 -4.30 -3.39 11.38
CA ARG A 95 -4.95 -2.12 11.06
C ARG A 95 -6.45 -2.32 11.09
N VAL A 96 -7.16 -1.45 11.79
CA VAL A 96 -8.61 -1.34 11.74
C VAL A 96 -8.99 0.02 11.19
N ILE A 97 -9.83 0.03 10.16
CA ILE A 97 -10.35 1.23 9.52
C ILE A 97 -11.85 1.29 9.82
N VAL A 98 -12.31 2.42 10.33
CA VAL A 98 -13.72 2.74 10.59
C VAL A 98 -14.12 3.99 9.81
N GLU A 99 -15.41 4.31 9.75
CA GLU A 99 -15.92 5.37 8.88
C GLU A 99 -15.31 6.74 9.21
N GLN A 100 -15.46 7.17 10.46
CA GLN A 100 -15.18 8.55 10.90
C GLN A 100 -14.44 8.58 12.24
N ASN A 101 -13.89 9.75 12.58
CA ASN A 101 -13.08 9.91 13.79
C ASN A 101 -13.82 9.59 15.10
N LYS A 102 -15.13 9.85 15.17
CA LYS A 102 -15.96 9.46 16.32
C LYS A 102 -16.00 7.94 16.53
N ASP A 103 -16.02 7.17 15.44
CA ASP A 103 -16.07 5.71 15.51
C ASP A 103 -14.73 5.13 15.99
N VAL A 104 -13.62 5.86 15.78
CA VAL A 104 -12.32 5.51 16.37
C VAL A 104 -12.39 5.58 17.89
N ASP A 105 -13.00 6.64 18.44
CA ASP A 105 -13.14 6.80 19.90
C ASP A 105 -14.00 5.69 20.50
N GLU A 106 -15.15 5.42 19.88
CA GLU A 106 -16.06 4.34 20.30
C GLU A 106 -15.38 2.98 20.23
N LEU A 107 -14.61 2.71 19.17
CA LEU A 107 -13.88 1.46 19.03
C LEU A 107 -12.77 1.31 20.07
N VAL A 108 -12.01 2.37 20.35
CA VAL A 108 -10.96 2.35 21.37
C VAL A 108 -11.56 2.03 22.74
N ASN A 109 -12.69 2.64 23.09
CA ASN A 109 -13.37 2.37 24.36
C ASN A 109 -13.91 0.94 24.42
N PHE A 110 -14.56 0.47 23.36
CA PHE A 110 -15.01 -0.91 23.23
C PHE A 110 -13.86 -1.91 23.44
N LEU A 111 -12.70 -1.68 22.82
CA LEU A 111 -11.55 -2.57 22.94
C LEU A 111 -10.94 -2.55 24.35
N LYS A 112 -10.86 -1.38 25.01
CA LYS A 112 -10.36 -1.28 26.39
C LYS A 112 -11.12 -2.21 27.33
N GLU A 113 -12.46 -2.18 27.27
CA GLU A 113 -13.33 -3.04 28.09
C GLU A 113 -13.06 -4.54 27.81
N ARG A 114 -12.82 -4.91 26.54
CA ARG A 114 -12.49 -6.31 26.21
C ARG A 114 -11.14 -6.75 26.77
N PHE A 115 -10.13 -5.88 26.68
CA PHE A 115 -8.79 -6.18 27.19
C PHE A 115 -8.75 -6.37 28.70
N GLU A 116 -9.62 -5.71 29.48
CA GLU A 116 -9.69 -5.88 30.94
C GLU A 116 -10.04 -7.32 31.37
N THR A 117 -10.75 -8.06 30.51
CA THR A 117 -11.19 -9.43 30.80
C THR A 117 -10.21 -10.51 30.33
N ARG A 118 -9.08 -10.13 29.71
CA ARG A 118 -8.12 -11.06 29.10
C ARG A 118 -6.80 -11.13 29.85
N THR A 119 -6.22 -12.33 29.88
CA THR A 119 -4.92 -12.58 30.53
C THR A 119 -3.80 -12.91 29.53
N ASP A 120 -4.18 -13.44 28.37
CA ASP A 120 -3.33 -13.94 27.29
C ASP A 120 -3.04 -12.92 26.17
N LEU A 121 -3.84 -11.86 26.10
CA LEU A 121 -3.65 -10.71 25.22
C LEU A 121 -3.76 -9.42 26.04
N LYS A 122 -2.63 -8.72 26.22
CA LYS A 122 -2.52 -7.55 27.10
C LYS A 122 -2.41 -6.26 26.30
N LEU A 123 -3.15 -5.23 26.73
CA LEU A 123 -2.95 -3.86 26.29
C LEU A 123 -1.81 -3.22 27.08
N VAL A 124 -0.68 -2.94 26.42
CA VAL A 124 0.54 -2.41 27.05
C VAL A 124 0.58 -0.88 27.02
N LYS A 125 0.18 -0.28 25.90
CA LYS A 125 0.25 1.18 25.72
C LYS A 125 -0.83 1.67 24.76
N LEU A 126 -1.35 2.87 25.06
CA LEU A 126 -2.23 3.65 24.19
C LEU A 126 -1.51 4.94 23.80
N THR A 127 -1.62 5.37 22.54
CA THR A 127 -1.13 6.67 22.10
C THR A 127 -2.03 7.21 21.00
N ASP A 128 -2.63 8.37 21.24
CA ASP A 128 -3.46 9.06 20.26
C ASP A 128 -2.63 10.09 19.50
N TYR A 129 -2.39 9.86 18.22
CA TYR A 129 -1.69 10.82 17.35
C TYR A 129 -2.63 11.72 16.56
N ARG A 130 -3.96 11.62 16.75
CA ARG A 130 -4.93 12.30 15.88
C ARG A 130 -5.10 13.79 16.21
N GLY A 131 -4.81 14.23 17.43
CA GLY A 131 -4.93 15.64 17.84
C GLY A 131 -3.90 16.53 17.16
N ASP A 132 -2.63 16.27 17.42
CA ASP A 132 -1.52 17.09 16.90
C ASP A 132 -0.96 16.59 15.56
N GLY A 133 -1.25 15.33 15.20
CA GLY A 133 -0.48 14.63 14.19
C GLY A 133 0.93 14.33 14.68
N ARG A 134 1.66 13.45 13.99
CA ARG A 134 3.12 13.40 14.20
C ARG A 134 3.75 14.68 13.68
N GLU A 135 4.57 15.30 14.52
CA GLU A 135 5.21 16.60 14.22
C GLU A 135 5.98 16.59 12.90
N ASP A 136 6.58 15.45 12.54
CA ASP A 136 7.38 15.26 11.33
C ASP A 136 6.51 15.23 10.07
N SER A 137 5.56 14.31 10.02
CA SER A 137 4.93 13.86 8.78
C SER A 137 3.48 14.32 8.63
N GLY A 138 2.83 14.75 9.71
CA GLY A 138 1.37 14.93 9.75
C GLY A 138 0.60 13.61 9.89
N TYR A 139 1.27 12.49 10.18
CA TYR A 139 0.59 11.21 10.35
C TYR A 139 -0.39 11.20 11.55
N ARG A 140 -1.61 10.70 11.34
CA ARG A 140 -2.68 10.60 12.35
C ARG A 140 -3.24 9.18 12.43
N ALA A 141 -3.35 8.64 13.64
CA ALA A 141 -4.00 7.37 13.97
C ALA A 141 -4.06 7.20 15.50
N TYR A 142 -4.89 6.28 15.99
CA TYR A 142 -4.82 5.79 17.37
C TYR A 142 -3.98 4.50 17.42
N HIS A 143 -2.93 4.47 18.23
CA HIS A 143 -2.04 3.32 18.36
C HIS A 143 -2.24 2.60 19.68
N LEU A 144 -2.38 1.28 19.58
CA LEU A 144 -2.45 0.35 20.70
C LEU A 144 -1.25 -0.60 20.58
N ILE A 145 -0.41 -0.68 21.62
CA ILE A 145 0.63 -1.69 21.71
C ILE A 145 0.06 -2.86 22.50
N LEU A 146 -0.01 -4.02 21.85
CA LEU A 146 -0.52 -5.26 22.41
C LEU A 146 0.63 -6.22 22.66
N GLU A 147 0.50 -7.10 23.65
CA GLU A 147 1.46 -8.17 23.94
C GLU A 147 0.74 -9.50 24.10
N ARG A 148 1.22 -10.50 23.36
CA ARG A 148 0.76 -11.89 23.41
C ARG A 148 1.96 -12.82 23.28
N GLU A 149 2.03 -13.85 24.13
CA GLU A 149 3.09 -14.88 24.08
C GLU A 149 4.53 -14.30 24.11
N GLY A 150 4.71 -13.11 24.71
CA GLY A 150 6.00 -12.41 24.76
C GLY A 150 6.36 -11.60 23.50
N TYR A 151 5.48 -11.54 22.51
CA TYR A 151 5.62 -10.74 21.30
C TYR A 151 4.76 -9.49 21.37
N ARG A 152 5.35 -8.34 21.03
CA ARG A 152 4.63 -7.07 20.92
C ARG A 152 4.19 -6.84 19.49
N MET A 153 3.00 -6.28 19.36
CA MET A 153 2.39 -5.94 18.08
C MET A 153 1.65 -4.61 18.18
N GLU A 154 1.56 -3.91 17.05
CA GLU A 154 0.91 -2.61 16.96
C GLU A 154 -0.46 -2.74 16.30
N LEU A 155 -1.51 -2.36 17.02
CA LEU A 155 -2.85 -2.16 16.46
C LEU A 155 -3.02 -0.66 16.16
N GLN A 156 -3.26 -0.36 14.88
CA GLN A 156 -3.53 1.00 14.39
C GLN A 156 -5.02 1.12 14.06
N ILE A 157 -5.70 2.07 14.69
CA ILE A 157 -7.10 2.40 14.41
C ILE A 157 -7.14 3.74 13.68
N ARG A 158 -7.82 3.79 12.55
CA ARG A 158 -7.93 4.97 11.68
C ARG A 158 -9.37 5.17 11.21
N SER A 159 -9.76 6.41 10.98
CA SER A 159 -10.90 6.70 10.12
C SER A 159 -10.55 6.47 8.65
N LYS A 160 -11.55 6.49 7.75
CA LYS A 160 -11.32 6.44 6.30
C LYS A 160 -10.44 7.60 5.82
N ILE A 161 -10.65 8.82 6.31
CA ILE A 161 -9.86 10.01 5.91
C ILE A 161 -8.40 9.90 6.37
N GLN A 162 -8.16 9.46 7.61
CA GLN A 162 -6.80 9.24 8.14
C GLN A 162 -6.08 8.14 7.35
N HIS A 163 -6.82 7.09 7.01
CA HIS A 163 -6.30 6.00 6.19
C HIS A 163 -5.98 6.46 4.77
N TYR A 164 -6.88 7.21 4.12
CA TYR A 164 -6.66 7.80 2.80
C TYR A 164 -5.37 8.62 2.76
N TRP A 165 -5.19 9.55 3.71
CA TRP A 165 -3.94 10.33 3.81
C TRP A 165 -2.70 9.45 3.90
N ALA A 166 -2.76 8.43 4.76
CA ALA A 166 -1.65 7.54 5.04
C ALA A 166 -1.28 6.65 3.85
N GLU A 167 -2.23 6.33 2.97
CA GLU A 167 -2.01 5.57 1.74
C GLU A 167 -1.54 6.49 0.60
N THR A 168 -2.07 7.71 0.50
CA THR A 168 -1.65 8.70 -0.50
C THR A 168 -0.17 9.02 -0.36
N ILE A 169 0.30 9.35 0.85
CA ILE A 169 1.71 9.67 1.07
C ILE A 169 2.63 8.45 0.85
N GLU A 170 2.18 7.21 1.09
CA GLU A 170 2.96 6.00 0.77
C GLU A 170 3.09 5.84 -0.74
N ARG A 171 1.99 5.98 -1.48
CA ARG A 171 2.01 5.93 -2.94
C ARG A 171 2.93 7.00 -3.50
N THR A 172 2.80 8.23 -3.03
CA THR A 172 3.64 9.34 -3.47
C THR A 172 5.10 9.13 -3.10
N SER A 173 5.41 8.57 -1.92
CA SER A 173 6.79 8.25 -1.54
C SER A 173 7.47 7.33 -2.56
N VAL A 174 6.72 6.36 -3.09
CA VAL A 174 7.31 5.44 -4.06
C VAL A 174 7.43 6.06 -5.45
N ILE A 175 6.41 6.78 -5.91
CA ILE A 175 6.48 7.49 -7.21
C ILE A 175 7.63 8.50 -7.19
N TYR A 176 7.75 9.25 -6.10
CA TYR A 176 8.77 10.27 -5.94
C TYR A 176 10.17 9.69 -5.68
N GLY A 177 10.26 8.42 -5.27
CA GLY A 177 11.53 7.76 -4.94
C GLY A 177 12.11 8.15 -3.58
N TYR A 178 11.35 8.86 -2.74
CA TYR A 178 11.78 9.32 -1.42
C TYR A 178 10.81 8.89 -0.32
N HIS A 179 11.31 8.48 0.85
CA HIS A 179 10.47 8.12 1.98
C HIS A 179 9.92 9.36 2.71
N LEU A 180 8.83 9.94 2.20
CA LEU A 180 8.23 11.20 2.72
C LEU A 180 7.84 11.13 4.21
N LYS A 181 7.31 9.99 4.68
CA LYS A 181 7.00 9.79 6.12
C LYS A 181 8.25 9.79 7.01
N GLU A 182 9.42 9.64 6.41
CA GLU A 182 10.72 9.65 7.07
C GLU A 182 11.45 10.98 6.90
N LEU A 183 10.74 12.01 6.41
CA LEU A 183 11.26 13.35 6.09
C LEU A 183 12.30 13.36 4.97
N GLU A 184 12.24 12.39 4.07
CA GLU A 184 13.11 12.32 2.90
C GLU A 184 12.43 12.98 1.68
N GLY A 185 13.19 13.71 0.87
CA GLY A 185 12.70 14.42 -0.33
C GLY A 185 12.59 15.94 -0.14
N ASP A 186 11.98 16.63 -1.12
CA ASP A 186 11.85 18.08 -1.07
C ASP A 186 10.93 18.54 0.09
N PRO A 187 11.36 19.52 0.91
CA PRO A 187 10.57 20.06 2.00
C PRO A 187 9.18 20.56 1.60
N SER A 188 9.00 21.03 0.36
CA SER A 188 7.71 21.49 -0.17
C SER A 188 6.70 20.34 -0.23
N VAL A 189 7.13 19.16 -0.66
CA VAL A 189 6.30 17.95 -0.77
C VAL A 189 5.91 17.44 0.62
N ILE A 190 6.89 17.40 1.53
CA ILE A 190 6.63 17.04 2.94
C ILE A 190 5.65 18.02 3.58
N HIS A 191 5.84 19.32 3.34
CA HIS A 191 4.97 20.37 3.88
C HIS A 191 3.55 20.28 3.32
N TYR A 192 3.40 19.98 2.02
CA TYR A 192 2.10 19.71 1.41
C TYR A 192 1.35 18.60 2.17
N PHE A 193 1.98 17.45 2.39
CA PHE A 193 1.33 16.34 3.11
C PHE A 193 0.97 16.68 4.54
N LYS A 194 1.84 17.41 5.25
CA LYS A 194 1.53 17.89 6.60
C LYS A 194 0.28 18.79 6.59
N ARG A 195 0.20 19.77 5.67
CA ARG A 195 -0.97 20.65 5.56
C ARG A 195 -2.23 19.93 5.10
N LEU A 196 -2.10 18.94 4.24
CA LEU A 196 -3.21 18.08 3.85
C LEU A 196 -3.78 17.31 5.05
N SER A 197 -2.91 16.83 5.95
CA SER A 197 -3.34 16.18 7.19
C SER A 197 -4.07 17.14 8.11
N ASP A 198 -3.57 18.37 8.27
CA ASP A 198 -4.22 19.40 9.09
C ASP A 198 -5.62 19.74 8.54
N LEU A 199 -5.74 19.86 7.21
CA LEU A 199 -7.02 20.07 6.55
C LEU A 199 -8.01 18.94 6.82
N PHE A 200 -7.57 17.69 6.69
CA PHE A 200 -8.39 16.53 6.99
C PHE A 200 -8.84 16.50 8.45
N TYR A 201 -7.96 16.86 9.38
CA TYR A 201 -8.30 16.97 10.79
C TYR A 201 -9.42 17.99 11.05
N GLU A 202 -9.36 19.17 10.41
CA GLU A 202 -10.42 20.18 10.52
C GLU A 202 -11.78 19.64 10.05
N ILE A 203 -11.79 18.92 8.92
CA ILE A 203 -13.00 18.33 8.35
C ILE A 203 -13.56 17.23 9.24
N GLU A 204 -12.71 16.34 9.75
CA GLU A 204 -13.11 15.28 10.67
C GLU A 204 -13.69 15.82 11.98
N ALA A 205 -13.29 17.02 12.38
CA ALA A 205 -13.83 17.71 13.53
C ALA A 205 -15.10 18.54 13.22
N GLY A 206 -15.64 18.43 12.00
CA GLY A 206 -16.84 19.15 11.56
C GLY A 206 -16.64 20.65 11.34
N ARG A 207 -15.39 21.12 11.28
CA ARG A 207 -15.06 22.53 11.03
C ARG A 207 -14.91 22.77 9.53
N THR A 208 -15.30 23.96 9.08
CA THR A 208 -15.09 24.36 7.69
C THR A 208 -13.69 24.95 7.53
N PRO A 209 -12.82 24.36 6.69
CA PRO A 209 -11.50 24.92 6.45
C PRO A 209 -11.58 26.33 5.85
N SER A 210 -10.72 27.24 6.32
CA SER A 210 -10.67 28.60 5.78
C SER A 210 -10.28 28.62 4.30
N ALA A 211 -10.77 29.60 3.56
CA ALA A 211 -10.41 29.78 2.15
C ALA A 211 -8.88 29.92 1.97
N GLN A 212 -8.22 30.64 2.89
CA GLN A 212 -6.77 30.81 2.89
C GLN A 212 -6.02 29.47 3.03
N LEU A 213 -6.48 28.57 3.91
CA LEU A 213 -5.87 27.25 4.07
C LEU A 213 -6.03 26.41 2.80
N LYS A 214 -7.21 26.43 2.17
CA LYS A 214 -7.47 25.74 0.91
C LYS A 214 -6.55 26.25 -0.21
N THR A 215 -6.46 27.58 -0.39
CA THR A 215 -5.55 28.18 -1.38
C THR A 215 -4.09 27.82 -1.12
N LYS A 216 -3.65 27.84 0.14
CA LYS A 216 -2.26 27.48 0.48
C LYS A 216 -1.93 26.03 0.16
N ILE A 217 -2.86 25.11 0.43
CA ILE A 217 -2.71 23.69 0.12
C ILE A 217 -2.66 23.49 -1.39
N GLU A 218 -3.48 24.22 -2.14
CA GLU A 218 -3.48 24.16 -3.60
C GLU A 218 -2.17 24.65 -4.23
N GLU A 219 -1.62 25.76 -3.73
CA GLU A 219 -0.29 26.23 -4.15
C GLU A 219 0.81 25.19 -3.87
N LEU A 220 0.78 24.59 -2.67
CA LEU A 220 1.72 23.55 -2.27
C LEU A 220 1.56 22.28 -3.11
N ARG A 221 0.31 21.96 -3.49
CA ARG A 221 -0.02 20.84 -4.36
C ARG A 221 0.65 21.00 -5.72
N ILE A 222 0.40 22.12 -6.40
CA ILE A 222 0.94 22.42 -7.74
C ILE A 222 2.46 22.35 -7.72
N ARG A 223 3.10 23.04 -6.77
CA ARG A 223 4.57 23.02 -6.62
C ARG A 223 5.10 21.61 -6.38
N SER A 224 4.43 20.84 -5.54
CA SER A 224 4.83 19.46 -5.24
C SER A 224 4.69 18.56 -6.45
N GLU A 225 3.67 18.75 -7.29
CA GLU A 225 3.53 18.01 -8.56
C GLU A 225 4.67 18.30 -9.52
N GLU A 226 5.04 19.57 -9.69
CA GLU A 226 6.17 19.97 -10.53
C GLU A 226 7.48 19.31 -10.08
N ILE A 227 7.73 19.30 -8.76
CA ILE A 227 8.92 18.66 -8.17
C ILE A 227 8.94 17.16 -8.42
N ILE A 228 7.81 16.48 -8.20
CA ILE A 228 7.74 15.02 -8.36
C ILE A 228 7.83 14.64 -9.84
N GLN A 229 7.18 15.39 -10.74
CA GLN A 229 7.27 15.16 -12.18
C GLN A 229 8.70 15.35 -12.70
N ALA A 230 9.40 16.39 -12.23
CA ALA A 230 10.80 16.60 -12.58
C ALA A 230 11.72 15.48 -12.09
N ALA A 231 11.36 14.81 -10.99
CA ALA A 231 12.10 13.68 -10.42
C ALA A 231 11.70 12.32 -11.05
N ASP A 232 10.60 12.24 -11.80
CA ASP A 232 10.08 10.99 -12.37
C ASP A 232 10.84 10.58 -13.65
N GLU A 233 12.12 10.28 -13.51
CA GLU A 233 12.97 9.76 -14.59
C GLU A 233 12.45 8.43 -15.17
N LYS A 234 11.55 7.73 -14.45
CA LYS A 234 11.07 6.37 -14.76
C LYS A 234 9.62 6.30 -15.26
N ASN A 235 8.92 7.43 -15.45
CA ASN A 235 7.50 7.48 -15.82
C ASN A 235 6.58 6.65 -14.88
N VAL A 236 6.92 6.52 -13.59
CA VAL A 236 6.12 5.76 -12.61
C VAL A 236 4.78 6.46 -12.33
N PHE A 237 4.64 7.75 -12.68
CA PHE A 237 3.33 8.43 -12.74
C PHE A 237 2.28 7.70 -13.59
N SER A 238 2.71 6.84 -14.51
CA SER A 238 1.84 6.18 -15.48
C SER A 238 1.19 4.88 -15.02
N SER A 239 1.55 4.38 -13.84
CA SER A 239 1.10 3.08 -13.39
C SER A 239 -0.24 3.14 -12.67
N PHE A 240 -1.28 2.72 -13.39
CA PHE A 240 -2.64 2.54 -12.90
C PHE A 240 -2.91 1.08 -12.51
N VAL A 241 -3.99 0.96 -11.75
CA VAL A 241 -4.65 -0.21 -11.19
C VAL A 241 -5.01 -1.21 -12.27
N ASN A 242 -4.53 -2.44 -12.15
CA ASN A 242 -5.05 -3.52 -12.98
C ASN A 242 -6.39 -4.02 -12.38
N GLU A 243 -7.53 -3.56 -12.90
CA GLU A 243 -8.86 -4.10 -12.50
C GLU A 243 -8.94 -5.62 -12.70
N GLY A 244 -8.18 -6.18 -13.65
CA GLY A 244 -8.03 -7.62 -13.84
C GLY A 244 -7.50 -8.34 -12.59
N VAL A 245 -6.54 -7.73 -11.88
CA VAL A 245 -6.01 -8.31 -10.62
C VAL A 245 -7.12 -8.43 -9.58
N THR A 246 -8.02 -7.45 -9.48
CA THR A 246 -9.12 -7.51 -8.49
C THR A 246 -10.03 -8.72 -8.73
N LYS A 247 -10.47 -8.91 -9.98
CA LYS A 247 -11.32 -10.04 -10.36
C LYS A 247 -10.60 -11.37 -10.15
N ASP A 248 -9.28 -11.42 -10.37
CA ASP A 248 -8.47 -12.62 -10.17
C ASP A 248 -8.32 -12.99 -8.70
N LEU A 249 -8.16 -11.99 -7.82
CA LEU A 249 -8.11 -12.19 -6.37
C LEU A 249 -9.43 -12.75 -5.85
N GLU A 250 -10.56 -12.14 -6.23
CA GLU A 250 -11.91 -12.61 -5.85
C GLU A 250 -12.17 -14.04 -6.36
N ARG A 251 -11.75 -14.35 -7.60
CA ARG A 251 -11.84 -15.71 -8.14
C ARG A 251 -11.00 -16.72 -7.35
N LYS A 252 -9.75 -16.37 -7.00
CA LYS A 252 -8.87 -17.24 -6.20
C LYS A 252 -9.43 -17.49 -4.80
N GLU A 253 -9.98 -16.45 -4.14
CA GLU A 253 -10.61 -16.57 -2.81
C GLU A 253 -11.86 -17.46 -2.85
N ASN A 254 -12.74 -17.26 -3.84
CA ASN A 254 -13.95 -18.08 -3.96
C ASN A 254 -13.63 -19.55 -4.26
N SER A 255 -12.54 -19.82 -5.00
CA SER A 255 -12.13 -21.18 -5.37
C SER A 255 -11.42 -21.92 -4.24
N SER A 256 -10.82 -21.22 -3.28
CA SER A 256 -10.07 -21.86 -2.18
C SER A 256 -11.00 -22.45 -1.10
N GLY A 257 -12.28 -22.06 -1.06
CA GLY A 257 -13.26 -22.56 -0.07
C GLY A 257 -12.88 -22.30 1.39
N SER A 258 -11.92 -21.42 1.64
CA SER A 258 -11.31 -21.21 2.95
C SER A 258 -12.13 -20.25 3.79
N SER A 259 -12.65 -20.73 4.92
CA SER A 259 -13.18 -19.88 5.99
C SER A 259 -12.06 -19.48 6.93
N GLY A 260 -11.91 -18.17 7.20
CA GLY A 260 -10.94 -17.66 8.18
C GLY A 260 -9.94 -16.67 7.62
N LEU A 261 -8.83 -16.48 8.35
CA LEU A 261 -7.77 -15.55 8.01
C LEU A 261 -6.88 -16.14 6.90
N ASN A 262 -6.87 -15.48 5.74
CA ASN A 262 -6.07 -15.87 4.59
C ASN A 262 -4.79 -15.03 4.51
N TYR A 263 -3.68 -15.65 4.11
CA TYR A 263 -2.41 -14.99 3.87
C TYR A 263 -2.24 -14.71 2.39
N TRP A 264 -2.14 -13.44 2.05
CA TRP A 264 -1.89 -12.96 0.70
C TRP A 264 -0.46 -12.45 0.59
N ILE A 265 0.28 -12.97 -0.39
CA ILE A 265 1.58 -12.45 -0.76
C ILE A 265 1.46 -11.71 -2.08
N PHE A 266 1.79 -10.43 -2.06
CA PHE A 266 1.82 -9.60 -3.24
C PHE A 266 3.27 -9.28 -3.62
N VAL A 267 3.58 -9.33 -4.91
CA VAL A 267 4.79 -8.76 -5.48
C VAL A 267 4.37 -7.66 -6.43
N PHE A 268 4.69 -6.42 -6.05
CA PHE A 268 4.44 -5.23 -6.85
C PHE A 268 5.74 -4.79 -7.53
N ASN A 269 5.70 -4.51 -8.83
CA ASN A 269 6.82 -3.95 -9.56
C ASN A 269 6.59 -2.46 -9.77
N TRP A 270 7.34 -1.64 -9.04
CA TRP A 270 7.21 -0.18 -9.08
C TRP A 270 7.66 0.44 -10.40
N ASN A 271 8.56 -0.22 -11.15
CA ASN A 271 9.01 0.30 -12.44
C ASN A 271 7.89 0.33 -13.49
N ILE A 272 6.86 -0.51 -13.32
CA ILE A 272 5.68 -0.59 -14.20
C ILE A 272 4.37 -0.39 -13.43
N GLY A 273 4.48 0.00 -12.15
CA GLY A 273 3.48 -0.08 -11.08
C GLY A 273 2.32 -1.05 -11.29
N SER A 274 2.65 -2.35 -11.32
CA SER A 274 1.65 -3.41 -11.36
C SER A 274 2.04 -4.58 -10.48
N PHE A 275 1.04 -5.34 -10.03
CA PHE A 275 1.27 -6.63 -9.40
C PHE A 275 1.75 -7.63 -10.44
N VAL A 276 2.87 -8.30 -10.15
CA VAL A 276 3.42 -9.40 -10.97
C VAL A 276 3.17 -10.76 -10.34
N VAL A 277 2.90 -10.82 -9.03
CA VAL A 277 2.51 -12.03 -8.31
C VAL A 277 1.46 -11.69 -7.25
N TRP A 278 0.46 -12.55 -7.10
CA TRP A 278 -0.52 -12.51 -6.02
C TRP A 278 -0.88 -13.94 -5.60
N ASP A 279 -0.30 -14.40 -4.50
CA ASP A 279 -0.47 -15.76 -4.03
C ASP A 279 -1.27 -15.82 -2.74
N LEU A 280 -2.11 -16.85 -2.65
CA LEU A 280 -2.99 -17.12 -1.54
C LEU A 280 -2.50 -18.38 -0.81
N ILE A 281 -2.29 -18.25 0.49
CA ILE A 281 -1.99 -19.36 1.39
C ILE A 281 -3.03 -19.34 2.51
N THR A 282 -3.69 -20.46 2.71
CA THR A 282 -4.79 -20.61 3.67
C THR A 282 -4.36 -21.58 4.76
N ASN A 283 -4.69 -21.26 6.02
CA ASN A 283 -4.46 -22.13 7.18
C ASN A 283 -3.02 -22.64 7.41
N ASP A 284 -2.01 -22.06 6.75
CA ASP A 284 -0.60 -22.44 6.91
C ASP A 284 0.30 -21.20 7.12
N PRO A 285 0.40 -20.69 8.36
CA PRO A 285 1.26 -19.54 8.67
C PRO A 285 2.74 -19.80 8.35
N ASP A 286 3.22 -21.02 8.59
CA ASP A 286 4.60 -21.40 8.34
C ASP A 286 4.91 -21.43 6.82
N GLY A 287 4.00 -21.99 6.01
CA GLY A 287 4.09 -21.94 4.56
C GLY A 287 3.99 -20.53 4.00
N ALA A 288 3.14 -19.68 4.59
CA ALA A 288 3.05 -18.26 4.24
C ALA A 288 4.39 -17.57 4.41
N ILE A 289 5.11 -17.81 5.51
CA ILE A 289 6.40 -17.17 5.74
C ILE A 289 7.48 -17.74 4.84
N ARG A 290 7.55 -19.07 4.66
CA ARG A 290 8.53 -19.69 3.76
C ARG A 290 8.43 -19.10 2.35
N LYS A 291 7.21 -19.01 1.81
CA LYS A 291 6.98 -18.44 0.48
C LYS A 291 7.21 -16.93 0.43
N TYR A 292 6.89 -16.22 1.51
CA TYR A 292 7.17 -14.79 1.60
C TYR A 292 8.68 -14.50 1.58
N VAL A 293 9.49 -15.26 2.30
CA VAL A 293 10.96 -15.15 2.29
C VAL A 293 11.53 -15.53 0.92
N GLU A 294 11.01 -16.60 0.29
CA GLU A 294 11.39 -16.97 -1.08
C GLU A 294 11.16 -15.82 -2.06
N TYR A 295 10.00 -15.15 -1.97
CA TYR A 295 9.72 -14.00 -2.82
C TYR A 295 10.56 -12.77 -2.48
N GLU A 296 10.83 -12.46 -1.20
CA GLU A 296 11.74 -11.37 -0.84
C GLU A 296 13.16 -11.59 -1.38
N ASN A 297 13.64 -12.84 -1.41
CA ASN A 297 14.95 -13.17 -1.97
C ASN A 297 14.96 -13.07 -3.51
N LYS A 298 13.86 -13.45 -4.16
CA LYS A 298 13.72 -13.42 -5.62
C LYS A 298 13.45 -12.01 -6.17
N TYR A 299 12.66 -11.22 -5.46
CA TYR A 299 12.16 -9.90 -5.88
C TYR A 299 12.67 -8.82 -4.92
N THR A 300 13.84 -8.27 -5.23
CA THR A 300 14.53 -7.33 -4.36
C THR A 300 14.06 -5.89 -4.56
N SER A 301 14.15 -5.09 -3.49
CA SER A 301 13.84 -3.65 -3.53
C SER A 301 14.72 -2.88 -4.51
N ASP A 302 15.99 -3.27 -4.66
CA ASP A 302 16.95 -2.61 -5.54
C ASP A 302 16.56 -2.74 -7.02
N ASN A 303 15.85 -3.81 -7.36
CA ASN A 303 15.28 -4.03 -8.69
C ASN A 303 13.89 -3.40 -8.86
N GLY A 304 13.43 -2.59 -7.90
CA GLY A 304 12.14 -1.91 -7.92
C GLY A 304 10.95 -2.80 -7.58
N PHE A 305 11.16 -3.94 -6.91
CA PHE A 305 10.09 -4.80 -6.45
C PHE A 305 9.75 -4.56 -4.98
N GLU A 306 8.49 -4.78 -4.64
CA GLU A 306 7.98 -4.76 -3.28
C GLU A 306 7.18 -6.02 -3.01
N VAL A 307 7.67 -6.81 -2.06
CA VAL A 307 6.99 -8.02 -1.56
C VAL A 307 6.29 -7.70 -0.25
N VAL A 308 5.03 -8.09 -0.14
CA VAL A 308 4.18 -7.79 1.03
C VAL A 308 3.38 -9.02 1.41
N LEU A 309 3.42 -9.37 2.71
CA LEU A 309 2.54 -10.36 3.32
C LEU A 309 1.42 -9.65 4.09
N VAL A 310 0.17 -9.89 3.68
CA VAL A 310 -1.04 -9.35 4.31
C VAL A 310 -1.95 -10.48 4.73
N GLY A 311 -2.48 -10.43 5.95
CA GLY A 311 -3.51 -11.35 6.41
C GLY A 311 -4.88 -10.67 6.43
N SER A 312 -5.88 -11.26 5.79
CA SER A 312 -7.26 -10.76 5.78
C SER A 312 -8.24 -11.91 5.60
N SER A 313 -9.46 -11.76 6.12
CA SER A 313 -10.52 -12.75 5.94
C SER A 313 -11.33 -12.56 4.65
N LYS A 314 -11.15 -11.43 3.95
CA LYS A 314 -11.78 -11.11 2.67
C LYS A 314 -10.84 -10.32 1.77
N VAL A 315 -10.84 -10.60 0.47
CA VAL A 315 -10.08 -9.84 -0.54
C VAL A 315 -10.51 -8.37 -0.60
N SER A 316 -11.81 -8.09 -0.45
CA SER A 316 -12.33 -6.70 -0.47
C SER A 316 -11.67 -5.83 0.60
N THR A 317 -11.33 -6.41 1.76
CA THR A 317 -10.63 -5.71 2.84
C THR A 317 -9.17 -5.39 2.50
N LEU A 318 -8.51 -6.18 1.64
CA LEU A 318 -7.16 -5.89 1.16
C LEU A 318 -7.15 -4.63 0.30
N ARG A 319 -8.15 -4.49 -0.59
CA ARG A 319 -8.31 -3.30 -1.45
C ARG A 319 -8.47 -2.03 -0.61
N GLN A 320 -9.25 -2.13 0.46
CA GLN A 320 -9.49 -1.01 1.37
C GLN A 320 -8.25 -0.70 2.22
N THR A 321 -7.62 -1.72 2.80
CA THR A 321 -6.50 -1.53 3.74
C THR A 321 -5.15 -1.22 3.08
N HIS A 322 -4.97 -1.56 1.80
CA HIS A 322 -3.72 -1.38 1.05
C HIS A 322 -3.97 -0.72 -0.32
N SER A 323 -4.85 0.28 -0.35
CA SER A 323 -5.29 0.98 -1.57
C SER A 323 -4.14 1.65 -2.33
N HIS A 324 -3.01 1.97 -1.69
CA HIS A 324 -1.84 2.51 -2.41
C HIS A 324 -1.33 1.62 -3.56
N TYR A 325 -1.50 0.29 -3.50
CA TYR A 325 -1.15 -0.60 -4.62
C TYR A 325 -2.28 -0.80 -5.64
N PHE A 326 -3.53 -0.77 -5.18
CA PHE A 326 -4.72 -0.98 -6.01
C PHE A 326 -5.31 0.33 -6.54
N GLY A 327 -4.57 1.44 -6.40
CA GLY A 327 -5.07 2.78 -6.59
C GLY A 327 -6.05 3.22 -5.50
N LEU A 328 -6.05 4.53 -5.29
CA LEU A 328 -7.00 5.15 -4.39
C LEU A 328 -8.34 5.17 -5.12
N ASN A 329 -9.24 4.23 -4.81
CA ASN A 329 -10.60 4.30 -5.34
C ASN A 329 -11.23 5.61 -4.87
N HIS A 330 -11.68 6.42 -5.83
CA HIS A 330 -12.30 7.72 -5.59
C HIS A 330 -13.74 7.63 -5.04
N ALA A 331 -14.19 6.41 -4.67
CA ALA A 331 -15.58 6.10 -4.36
C ALA A 331 -15.91 6.14 -2.85
N ASP A 332 -14.98 6.56 -2.00
CA ASP A 332 -15.18 6.59 -0.55
C ASP A 332 -15.86 7.90 -0.11
N GLY A 333 -17.15 8.02 -0.45
CA GLY A 333 -18.08 8.99 0.15
C GLY A 333 -18.01 10.44 -0.37
N PRO A 334 -19.13 11.19 -0.25
CA PRO A 334 -19.28 12.53 -0.81
C PRO A 334 -18.30 13.56 -0.23
N ILE A 335 -17.80 13.34 1.00
CA ILE A 335 -16.81 14.21 1.64
C ILE A 335 -15.47 14.15 0.89
N LEU A 336 -15.05 12.96 0.43
CA LEU A 336 -13.83 12.82 -0.34
C LEU A 336 -14.03 13.22 -1.80
N GLU A 337 -15.22 13.06 -2.40
CA GLU A 337 -15.53 13.58 -3.75
C GLU A 337 -15.49 15.13 -3.83
N ASP A 338 -16.09 15.83 -2.86
CA ASP A 338 -16.07 17.30 -2.80
C ASP A 338 -14.66 17.83 -2.51
N LEU A 339 -13.92 17.18 -1.60
CA LEU A 339 -12.50 17.51 -1.38
C LEU A 339 -11.64 17.16 -2.59
N ASN A 340 -11.97 16.07 -3.30
CA ASN A 340 -11.24 15.64 -4.48
C ASN A 340 -11.35 16.68 -5.60
N SER A 341 -12.52 17.30 -5.78
CA SER A 341 -12.69 18.39 -6.75
C SER A 341 -11.81 19.62 -6.44
N SER A 342 -11.41 19.79 -5.18
CA SER A 342 -10.63 20.95 -4.69
C SER A 342 -9.14 20.65 -4.43
N ILE A 343 -8.71 19.37 -4.39
CA ILE A 343 -7.37 18.94 -3.93
C ILE A 343 -6.71 17.93 -4.89
N VAL A 344 -7.43 17.39 -5.87
CA VAL A 344 -6.88 16.37 -6.79
C VAL A 344 -6.11 17.00 -7.93
N GLY A 345 -4.80 17.04 -7.78
CA GLY A 345 -3.91 17.14 -8.94
C GLY A 345 -2.89 16.01 -9.04
N PHE A 346 -2.64 15.24 -7.98
CA PHE A 346 -1.69 14.13 -8.08
C PHE A 346 -2.24 12.94 -8.90
N SER A 347 -3.57 12.80 -9.05
CA SER A 347 -4.18 11.63 -9.70
C SER A 347 -5.01 11.90 -10.94
N ASN A 348 -5.32 13.15 -11.29
CA ASN A 348 -6.26 13.44 -12.39
C ASN A 348 -5.63 13.58 -13.78
N ALA A 349 -4.30 13.50 -13.92
CA ALA A 349 -3.73 13.55 -15.25
C ALA A 349 -4.08 12.29 -16.09
N MET A 350 -4.36 11.13 -15.47
CA MET A 350 -3.84 9.89 -16.06
C MET A 350 -4.57 8.61 -15.59
N ASP A 351 -5.73 8.34 -16.19
CA ASP A 351 -6.71 7.29 -15.85
C ASP A 351 -6.48 5.91 -16.51
N ILE A 352 -5.28 5.61 -17.01
CA ILE A 352 -4.92 4.34 -17.71
C ILE A 352 -3.52 3.85 -17.32
N ASP A 353 -3.29 2.52 -17.37
CA ASP A 353 -2.05 1.87 -16.88
C ASP A 353 -0.85 1.95 -17.84
N VAL A 354 0.35 1.55 -17.37
CA VAL A 354 1.59 1.62 -18.16
C VAL A 354 1.47 0.80 -19.43
N GLY A 355 0.91 -0.41 -19.35
CA GLY A 355 0.68 -1.25 -20.51
C GLY A 355 -0.33 -0.63 -21.46
N ALA A 356 -1.37 0.01 -20.94
CA ALA A 356 -2.34 0.74 -21.75
C ALA A 356 -1.69 1.93 -22.49
N ARG A 357 -0.78 2.66 -21.84
CA ARG A 357 -0.02 3.71 -22.52
C ARG A 357 0.99 3.19 -23.50
N GLU A 358 1.69 2.10 -23.19
CA GLU A 358 2.63 1.48 -24.13
C GLU A 358 1.89 1.07 -25.41
N ILE A 359 0.66 0.53 -25.26
CA ILE A 359 -0.24 0.22 -26.36
C ILE A 359 -0.64 1.50 -27.11
N LEU A 360 -1.10 2.55 -26.42
CA LEU A 360 -1.46 3.82 -27.07
C LEU A 360 -0.27 4.47 -27.80
N ARG A 361 0.90 4.58 -27.16
CA ARG A 361 2.15 5.11 -27.74
C ARG A 361 2.57 4.30 -28.94
N THR A 362 2.47 2.97 -28.86
CA THR A 362 2.81 2.08 -29.97
C THR A 362 1.87 2.26 -31.14
N LEU A 363 0.56 2.34 -30.89
CA LEU A 363 -0.43 2.58 -31.93
C LEU A 363 -0.29 3.99 -32.53
N GLU A 364 0.03 4.99 -31.71
CA GLU A 364 0.16 6.39 -32.11
C GLU A 364 1.41 6.62 -32.96
N ARG A 365 2.57 6.15 -32.47
CA ARG A 365 3.87 6.18 -33.17
C ARG A 365 3.84 5.46 -34.52
N ARG A 366 3.06 4.38 -34.63
CA ARG A 366 2.87 3.61 -35.88
C ARG A 366 1.68 4.10 -36.72
N HIS A 367 1.00 5.14 -36.25
CA HIS A 367 -0.15 5.79 -36.87
C HIS A 367 -1.31 4.83 -37.19
N PHE A 368 -1.68 3.96 -36.25
CA PHE A 368 -2.88 3.12 -36.34
C PHE A 368 -4.10 3.89 -35.82
N TRP A 369 -4.80 4.59 -36.71
CA TRP A 369 -5.97 5.43 -36.40
C TRP A 369 -7.15 5.05 -37.29
N GLY A 370 -8.34 4.96 -36.69
CA GLY A 370 -9.59 4.76 -37.44
C GLY A 370 -9.57 3.49 -38.30
N THR A 371 -9.55 3.65 -39.62
CA THR A 371 -9.56 2.54 -40.59
C THR A 371 -8.23 1.80 -40.71
N LYS A 372 -7.12 2.41 -40.27
CA LYS A 372 -5.80 1.75 -40.26
C LYS A 372 -5.64 0.95 -38.97
N VAL A 373 -5.75 -0.37 -39.09
CA VAL A 373 -5.77 -1.33 -37.96
C VAL A 373 -4.54 -2.24 -37.93
N VAL A 374 -4.26 -2.82 -36.76
CA VAL A 374 -3.26 -3.88 -36.55
C VAL A 374 -3.92 -5.13 -35.97
N SER A 375 -3.48 -6.34 -36.33
CA SER A 375 -4.02 -7.56 -35.71
C SER A 375 -3.62 -7.67 -34.24
N LEU A 376 -4.49 -8.28 -33.42
CA LEU A 376 -4.23 -8.50 -32.00
C LEU A 376 -2.91 -9.24 -31.77
N ASP A 377 -2.64 -10.30 -32.53
CA ASP A 377 -1.41 -11.08 -32.41
C ASP A 377 -0.14 -10.29 -32.76
N THR A 378 -0.21 -9.43 -33.78
CA THR A 378 0.92 -8.57 -34.14
C THR A 378 1.14 -7.52 -33.06
N LEU A 379 0.07 -6.91 -32.56
CA LEU A 379 0.15 -5.92 -31.50
C LEU A 379 0.72 -6.53 -30.21
N LYS A 380 0.23 -7.70 -29.79
CA LYS A 380 0.66 -8.40 -28.56
C LYS A 380 2.07 -8.98 -28.67
N ASN A 381 2.31 -9.82 -29.67
CA ASN A 381 3.51 -10.66 -29.70
C ASN A 381 4.72 -9.97 -30.35
N HIS A 382 4.50 -8.90 -31.12
CA HIS A 382 5.58 -8.19 -31.83
C HIS A 382 5.76 -6.76 -31.34
N PHE A 383 4.68 -5.96 -31.32
CA PHE A 383 4.82 -4.53 -31.02
C PHE A 383 4.83 -4.21 -29.52
N CYS A 384 4.10 -4.97 -28.72
CA CYS A 384 3.97 -4.80 -27.27
C CYS A 384 4.47 -6.03 -26.50
N LYS A 385 5.48 -6.75 -27.03
CA LYS A 385 5.99 -8.02 -26.46
C LYS A 385 6.43 -7.92 -24.99
N GLY A 386 6.86 -6.73 -24.54
CA GLY A 386 7.26 -6.46 -23.15
C GLY A 386 6.11 -6.07 -22.22
N VAL A 387 4.89 -5.92 -22.72
CA VAL A 387 3.73 -5.48 -21.93
C VAL A 387 3.11 -6.67 -21.22
N ILE A 388 3.47 -6.87 -19.95
CA ILE A 388 2.99 -7.99 -19.11
C ILE A 388 1.47 -7.95 -18.96
N THR A 389 0.89 -6.75 -18.85
CA THR A 389 -0.54 -6.52 -18.63
C THR A 389 -1.37 -6.41 -19.92
N PHE A 390 -0.82 -6.83 -21.06
CA PHE A 390 -1.36 -6.49 -22.39
C PHE A 390 -2.88 -6.71 -22.52
N ASP A 391 -3.37 -7.89 -22.13
CA ASP A 391 -4.79 -8.24 -22.30
C ASP A 391 -5.70 -7.36 -21.43
N SER A 392 -5.35 -7.18 -20.15
CA SER A 392 -6.08 -6.31 -19.23
C SER A 392 -6.03 -4.84 -19.64
N SER A 393 -4.86 -4.37 -20.09
CA SER A 393 -4.64 -2.99 -20.52
C SER A 393 -5.43 -2.67 -21.79
N LEU A 394 -5.42 -3.59 -22.77
CA LEU A 394 -6.19 -3.43 -24.00
C LEU A 394 -7.70 -3.43 -23.74
N GLN A 395 -8.17 -4.27 -22.82
CA GLN A 395 -9.56 -4.28 -22.39
C GLN A 395 -9.96 -2.92 -21.79
N ALA A 396 -9.17 -2.39 -20.85
CA ALA A 396 -9.44 -1.09 -20.22
C ALA A 396 -9.48 0.07 -21.25
N LEU A 397 -8.56 0.07 -22.23
CA LEU A 397 -8.57 1.04 -23.33
C LEU A 397 -9.82 0.95 -24.21
N THR A 398 -10.34 -0.27 -24.40
CA THR A 398 -11.54 -0.53 -25.19
C THR A 398 -12.80 -0.06 -24.44
N GLU A 399 -12.88 -0.36 -23.14
CA GLU A 399 -13.97 0.09 -22.25
C GLU A 399 -14.04 1.63 -22.17
N LYS A 400 -12.87 2.29 -22.08
CA LYS A 400 -12.74 3.76 -22.14
C LYS A 400 -12.91 4.36 -23.54
N ARG A 401 -13.12 3.51 -24.57
CA ARG A 401 -13.25 3.90 -25.99
C ARG A 401 -12.04 4.66 -26.56
N LEU A 402 -10.86 4.52 -25.97
CA LEU A 402 -9.61 5.09 -26.50
C LEU A 402 -9.08 4.24 -27.66
N VAL A 403 -9.36 2.94 -27.62
CA VAL A 403 -9.05 1.96 -28.67
C VAL A 403 -10.35 1.35 -29.18
N LEU A 404 -10.40 1.06 -30.48
CA LEU A 404 -11.50 0.35 -31.13
C LEU A 404 -11.01 -1.04 -31.54
N ASN A 405 -11.79 -2.06 -31.18
CA ASN A 405 -11.64 -3.42 -31.69
C ASN A 405 -12.77 -3.68 -32.69
N SER A 406 -12.44 -3.73 -33.97
CA SER A 406 -13.41 -3.90 -35.04
C SER A 406 -13.61 -5.37 -35.46
N GLY A 407 -13.03 -6.32 -34.74
CA GLY A 407 -13.04 -7.76 -35.07
C GLY A 407 -11.99 -8.18 -36.09
N TYR A 408 -11.59 -7.28 -37.01
CA TYR A 408 -10.51 -7.48 -37.98
C TYR A 408 -9.18 -6.79 -37.58
N GLY A 409 -9.18 -6.02 -36.50
CA GLY A 409 -7.97 -5.41 -35.95
C GLY A 409 -8.26 -4.32 -34.91
N ILE A 410 -7.18 -3.74 -34.40
CA ILE A 410 -7.15 -2.75 -33.34
C ILE A 410 -6.65 -1.43 -33.90
N SER A 411 -7.32 -0.33 -33.56
CA SER A 411 -6.86 1.03 -33.90
C SER A 411 -7.24 2.05 -32.82
N LEU A 412 -6.57 3.20 -32.84
CA LEU A 412 -6.91 4.34 -32.00
C LEU A 412 -8.22 4.98 -32.44
N ASN A 413 -9.05 5.34 -31.46
CA ASN A 413 -10.29 6.04 -31.71
C ASN A 413 -10.02 7.50 -32.09
N ILE A 414 -10.18 7.83 -33.38
CA ILE A 414 -9.92 9.18 -33.88
C ILE A 414 -10.78 10.26 -33.22
N LYS A 415 -11.98 9.91 -32.74
CA LYS A 415 -12.87 10.84 -32.01
C LYS A 415 -12.31 11.24 -30.65
N MET A 416 -11.42 10.42 -30.08
CA MET A 416 -10.76 10.65 -28.80
C MET A 416 -9.34 11.21 -28.95
N LYS A 417 -8.92 11.65 -30.15
CA LYS A 417 -7.55 12.07 -30.44
C LYS A 417 -7.00 13.12 -29.46
N GLY A 418 -7.79 14.13 -29.11
CA GLY A 418 -7.37 15.16 -28.14
C GLY A 418 -7.17 14.64 -26.72
N VAL A 419 -7.83 13.54 -26.34
CA VAL A 419 -7.66 12.86 -25.04
C VAL A 419 -6.48 11.89 -25.13
N ILE A 420 -6.41 11.09 -26.20
CA ILE A 420 -5.31 10.15 -26.46
C ILE A 420 -3.97 10.87 -26.45
N ASN A 421 -3.89 12.03 -27.10
CA ASN A 421 -2.67 12.83 -27.17
C ASN A 421 -2.15 13.27 -25.80
N LYS A 422 -3.01 13.42 -24.78
CA LYS A 422 -2.61 13.74 -23.41
C LYS A 422 -1.97 12.55 -22.67
N TYR A 423 -2.21 11.33 -23.13
CA TYR A 423 -1.60 10.12 -22.55
C TYR A 423 -0.31 9.69 -23.25
N VAL A 424 -0.13 10.07 -24.52
CA VAL A 424 1.05 9.71 -25.32
C VAL A 424 2.12 10.80 -25.36
N SER A 425 1.76 12.07 -25.08
CA SER A 425 2.71 13.14 -24.72
C SER A 425 3.40 12.81 -23.42
#